data_AF-D0GIC2-F1
#
_entry.id   AF-D0GIC2-F1
#
_cell.length_a   1.000
_cell.length_b   1.000
_cell.length_c   1.000
_cell.angle_alpha   90.00
_cell.angle_beta   90.00
_cell.angle_gamma   90.00
#
_symmetry.space_group_name_H-M   'P 1'
#
loop_
_entity.id
_entity.type
_entity.pdbx_description
1 polymer ?
#
loop_
_entity_poly.entity_id
_entity_poly.type
_entity_poly.pdbx_seq_one_letter_code
_entity_poly.pdbx_strand_id
1 'polypeptide(L)'
;VNSQGRKKNGAGAYKEDRYKSGVYGAINDIVKRPIDKKVQFEGIALIIPENTEINSKTWNLVDTKTGYGIPISFYDQNGCIQKKIGDKIYSITYNDYISGVKQIGEKLMKINGFKNTCN
;
A
#
# COMPACT_ATOMS: atom_id res chain seq x y z
N VAL A 1 4.24 -23.04 -5.30
CA VAL A 1 2.93 -22.35 -5.19
C VAL A 1 3.13 -20.88 -5.51
N ASN A 2 2.61 -20.39 -6.64
CA ASN A 2 2.75 -18.99 -7.04
C ASN A 2 1.61 -18.20 -6.35
N SER A 3 1.83 -17.81 -5.09
CA SER A 3 0.82 -17.11 -4.29
C SER A 3 0.42 -15.80 -4.95
N GLN A 4 -0.85 -15.41 -4.83
CA GLN A 4 -1.41 -14.20 -5.46
C GLN A 4 -0.58 -12.93 -5.16
N GLY A 5 0.06 -12.88 -4.00
CA GLY A 5 0.95 -11.78 -3.60
C GLY A 5 2.28 -11.69 -4.38
N ARG A 6 2.75 -12.74 -5.06
CA ARG A 6 4.00 -12.71 -5.87
C ARG A 6 3.77 -12.45 -7.36
N LYS A 7 2.52 -12.30 -7.79
CA LYS A 7 2.20 -11.83 -9.14
C LYS A 7 2.65 -10.38 -9.32
N LYS A 8 2.77 -9.92 -10.57
CA LYS A 8 3.25 -8.57 -10.93
C LYS A 8 2.58 -7.45 -10.12
N ASN A 9 1.26 -7.56 -9.92
CA ASN A 9 0.43 -6.58 -9.20
C ASN A 9 0.25 -6.87 -7.70
N GLY A 10 0.98 -7.84 -7.14
CA GLY A 10 0.94 -8.18 -5.73
C GLY A 10 2.01 -7.46 -4.91
N ALA A 11 1.77 -7.24 -3.61
CA ALA A 11 2.74 -6.60 -2.70
C ALA A 11 4.10 -7.31 -2.63
N GLY A 12 4.14 -8.61 -2.90
CA GLY A 12 5.36 -9.42 -2.91
C GLY A 12 6.12 -9.43 -4.24
N ALA A 13 5.68 -8.67 -5.26
CA ALA A 13 6.31 -8.64 -6.58
C ALA A 13 7.81 -8.32 -6.52
N TYR A 14 8.24 -7.48 -5.57
CA TYR A 14 9.66 -7.12 -5.40
C TYR A 14 10.58 -8.30 -5.03
N LYS A 15 10.00 -9.42 -4.57
CA LYS A 15 10.73 -10.65 -4.23
C LYS A 15 11.03 -11.52 -5.46
N GLU A 16 10.38 -11.24 -6.59
CA GLU A 16 10.59 -11.96 -7.84
C GLU A 16 11.61 -11.22 -8.70
N ASP A 17 12.73 -11.86 -9.06
CA ASP A 17 13.83 -11.22 -9.78
C ASP A 17 13.37 -10.51 -11.07
N ARG A 18 12.46 -11.15 -11.81
CA ARG A 18 11.86 -10.59 -13.04
C ARG A 18 11.05 -9.30 -12.85
N TYR A 19 10.60 -9.01 -11.63
CA TYR A 19 9.78 -7.84 -11.32
C TYR A 19 10.52 -6.82 -10.46
N LYS A 20 11.53 -7.26 -9.71
CA LYS A 20 12.27 -6.47 -8.73
C LYS A 20 12.63 -5.08 -9.25
N SER A 21 13.38 -4.99 -10.35
CA SER A 21 13.80 -3.69 -10.91
C SER A 21 12.63 -2.78 -11.25
N GLY A 22 11.57 -3.33 -11.86
CA GLY A 22 10.35 -2.60 -12.17
C GLY A 22 9.59 -2.10 -10.95
N VAL A 23 9.52 -2.90 -9.88
CA VAL A 23 8.88 -2.51 -8.61
C VAL A 23 9.66 -1.37 -7.95
N TYR A 24 11.00 -1.45 -7.88
CA TYR A 24 11.82 -0.36 -7.33
C TYR A 24 11.71 0.92 -8.17
N GLY A 25 11.64 0.80 -9.49
CA GLY A 25 11.35 1.92 -10.39
C GLY A 25 10.00 2.58 -10.09
N ALA A 26 8.95 1.79 -9.93
CA ALA A 26 7.61 2.29 -9.59
C ALA A 26 7.58 2.98 -8.21
N ILE A 27 8.26 2.41 -7.21
CA ILE A 27 8.40 3.02 -5.87
C ILE A 27 9.06 4.40 -5.98
N ASN A 28 10.18 4.51 -6.70
CA ASN A 28 10.92 5.76 -6.86
C ASN A 28 10.11 6.86 -7.57
N ASP A 29 9.21 6.48 -8.47
CA ASP A 29 8.28 7.40 -9.11
C ASP A 29 7.15 7.81 -8.14
N ILE A 30 6.51 6.86 -7.46
CA ILE A 30 5.39 7.11 -6.54
C ILE A 30 5.78 8.05 -5.39
N VAL A 31 7.00 7.92 -4.84
CA VAL A 31 7.49 8.78 -3.75
C VAL A 31 7.36 10.29 -4.07
N LYS A 32 7.45 10.64 -5.36
CA LYS A 32 7.43 12.01 -5.89
C LYS A 32 6.03 12.49 -6.28
N ARG A 33 5.02 11.60 -6.30
CA ARG A 33 3.67 11.93 -6.75
C ARG A 33 2.88 12.68 -5.66
N PRO A 34 1.91 13.51 -6.05
CA PRO A 34 0.88 14.00 -5.14
C PRO A 34 0.14 12.84 -4.46
N ILE A 35 -0.30 13.07 -3.21
CA ILE A 35 -1.08 12.13 -2.40
C ILE A 35 -2.41 12.80 -2.05
N ASP A 36 -3.30 12.84 -3.03
CA ASP A 36 -4.59 13.52 -3.01
C ASP A 36 -5.72 12.71 -3.69
N LYS A 37 -5.39 11.58 -4.33
CA LYS A 37 -6.37 10.67 -4.92
C LYS A 37 -7.24 10.01 -3.84
N LYS A 38 -8.55 10.28 -3.87
CA LYS A 38 -9.53 9.63 -3.00
C LYS A 38 -10.02 8.32 -3.61
N VAL A 39 -10.04 7.25 -2.82
CA VAL A 39 -10.60 5.94 -3.19
C VAL A 39 -11.51 5.40 -2.09
N GLN A 40 -12.49 4.59 -2.46
CA GLN A 40 -13.32 3.85 -1.50
C GLN A 40 -12.68 2.50 -1.17
N PHE A 41 -12.63 2.15 0.11
CA PHE A 41 -12.13 0.88 0.61
C PHE A 41 -13.02 0.42 1.76
N GLU A 42 -13.75 -0.69 1.58
CA GLU A 42 -14.55 -1.34 2.64
C GLU A 42 -15.48 -0.42 3.46
N GLY A 43 -15.97 0.66 2.82
CA GLY A 43 -16.87 1.65 3.43
C GLY A 43 -16.20 2.91 3.98
N ILE A 44 -14.89 3.10 3.75
CA ILE A 44 -14.16 4.33 4.09
C ILE A 44 -13.52 4.96 2.86
N ALA A 45 -13.31 6.28 2.92
CA ALA A 45 -12.48 6.97 1.94
C ALA A 45 -11.02 6.97 2.41
N LEU A 46 -10.11 6.54 1.53
CA LEU A 46 -8.66 6.63 1.70
C LEU A 46 -8.08 7.61 0.67
N ILE A 47 -7.04 8.34 1.07
CA ILE A 47 -6.23 9.18 0.20
C ILE A 47 -4.95 8.41 -0.12
N ILE A 48 -4.68 8.19 -1.41
CA ILE A 48 -3.54 7.44 -1.94
C ILE A 48 -2.77 8.28 -2.99
N PRO A 49 -1.56 7.86 -3.41
CA PRO A 49 -0.82 8.60 -4.42
C PRO A 49 -1.53 8.60 -5.78
N GLU A 50 -1.33 9.65 -6.57
CA GLU A 50 -1.87 9.70 -7.93
C GLU A 50 -1.36 8.55 -8.81
N ASN A 51 -2.17 8.14 -9.78
CA ASN A 51 -1.91 6.98 -10.64
C ASN A 51 -1.63 5.68 -9.84
N THR A 52 -2.34 5.48 -8.75
CA THR A 52 -2.34 4.22 -8.01
C THR A 52 -3.76 3.73 -7.74
N GLU A 53 -3.90 2.44 -7.43
CA GLU A 53 -5.16 1.82 -7.02
C GLU A 53 -4.94 0.79 -5.91
N ILE A 54 -6.01 0.39 -5.23
CA ILE A 54 -5.99 -0.71 -4.27
C ILE A 54 -6.42 -1.98 -5.00
N ASN A 55 -5.57 -3.00 -5.00
CA ASN A 55 -5.86 -4.29 -5.63
C ASN A 55 -7.02 -4.98 -4.90
N SER A 56 -8.14 -5.24 -5.56
CA SER A 56 -9.31 -5.85 -4.92
C SER A 56 -9.10 -7.28 -4.41
N LYS A 57 -8.06 -7.98 -4.87
CA LYS A 57 -7.77 -9.38 -4.47
C LYS A 57 -6.78 -9.51 -3.31
N THR A 58 -5.89 -8.55 -3.18
CA THR A 58 -4.74 -8.62 -2.24
C THR A 58 -4.61 -7.37 -1.38
N TRP A 59 -5.44 -6.35 -1.64
CA TRP A 59 -5.52 -5.07 -0.95
C TRP A 59 -4.22 -4.27 -0.84
N ASN A 60 -3.25 -4.60 -1.70
CA ASN A 60 -2.03 -3.82 -1.84
C ASN A 60 -2.21 -2.67 -2.84
N LEU A 61 -1.40 -1.64 -2.65
CA LEU A 61 -1.26 -0.55 -3.60
C LEU A 61 -0.65 -1.08 -4.92
N VAL A 62 -1.18 -0.63 -6.06
CA VAL A 62 -0.68 -0.95 -7.39
C VAL A 62 -0.44 0.34 -8.14
N ASP A 63 0.73 0.45 -8.78
CA ASP A 63 1.01 1.53 -9.71
C ASP A 63 0.26 1.30 -11.02
N THR A 64 -0.70 2.17 -11.37
CA THR A 64 -1.51 1.97 -12.58
C THR A 64 -0.73 2.25 -13.85
N LYS A 65 0.40 2.99 -13.78
CA LYS A 65 1.26 3.23 -14.95
C LYS A 65 2.02 1.98 -15.38
N THR A 66 2.51 1.19 -14.42
CA THR A 66 3.40 0.04 -14.70
C THR A 66 2.74 -1.31 -14.44
N GLY A 67 1.66 -1.34 -13.66
CA GLY A 67 0.98 -2.53 -13.17
C GLY A 67 1.72 -3.25 -12.03
N TYR A 68 2.74 -2.63 -11.43
CA TYR A 68 3.50 -3.23 -10.33
C TYR A 68 2.80 -3.02 -8.98
N GLY A 69 2.72 -4.12 -8.22
CA GLY A 69 2.29 -4.09 -6.83
C GLY A 69 3.39 -3.53 -5.94
N ILE A 70 3.01 -2.63 -5.04
CA ILE A 70 3.88 -1.99 -4.07
C ILE A 70 3.67 -2.70 -2.73
N PRO A 71 4.72 -2.96 -1.92
CA PRO A 71 4.60 -3.61 -0.62
C PRO A 71 4.00 -2.69 0.45
N ILE A 72 2.79 -2.19 0.19
CA ILE A 72 1.93 -1.39 1.06
C ILE A 72 0.53 -1.98 0.92
N SER A 73 -0.08 -2.45 2.00
CA SER A 73 -1.39 -3.10 1.99
C SER A 73 -2.33 -2.52 3.03
N PHE A 74 -3.62 -2.54 2.73
CA PHE A 74 -4.70 -2.11 3.60
C PHE A 74 -5.54 -3.32 4.02
N TYR A 75 -6.16 -3.25 5.19
CA TYR A 75 -7.07 -4.27 5.69
C TYR A 75 -8.19 -3.65 6.50
N ASP A 76 -9.31 -4.36 6.63
CA ASP A 76 -10.45 -4.07 7.51
C ASP A 76 -10.42 -4.91 8.81
N GLN A 77 -9.21 -5.30 9.23
CA GLN A 77 -8.95 -6.06 10.44
C GLN A 77 -7.84 -5.43 11.28
N ASN A 78 -7.69 -5.91 12.51
CA ASN A 78 -6.67 -5.44 13.46
C ASN A 78 -5.24 -5.57 12.89
N GLY A 79 -4.43 -4.56 13.19
CA GLY A 79 -3.01 -4.50 12.90
C GLY A 79 -2.33 -3.45 13.77
N CYS A 80 -1.01 -3.37 13.71
CA CYS A 80 -0.27 -2.42 14.54
C CYS A 80 -0.56 -0.97 14.19
N ILE A 81 -0.62 -0.63 12.91
CA ILE A 81 -0.95 0.71 12.44
C ILE A 81 -2.42 0.70 12.03
N GLN A 82 -3.28 1.29 12.85
CA GLN A 82 -4.72 1.16 12.72
C GLN A 82 -5.49 2.47 12.86
N LYS A 83 -6.71 2.48 12.31
CA LYS A 83 -7.70 3.54 12.40
C LYS A 83 -9.05 2.90 12.71
N LYS A 84 -9.70 3.34 13.79
CA LYS A 84 -11.04 2.91 14.17
C LYS A 84 -12.07 3.91 13.67
N ILE A 85 -13.13 3.42 13.02
CA ILE A 85 -14.29 4.21 12.59
C ILE A 85 -15.56 3.45 13.00
N GLY A 86 -16.30 3.98 13.99
CA GLY A 86 -17.35 3.22 14.65
C GLY A 86 -16.79 1.94 15.26
N ASP A 87 -17.41 0.80 14.98
CA ASP A 87 -16.96 -0.52 15.44
C ASP A 87 -15.95 -1.20 14.50
N LYS A 88 -15.70 -0.63 13.32
CA LYS A 88 -14.75 -1.18 12.34
C LYS A 88 -13.34 -0.69 12.61
N ILE A 89 -12.37 -1.58 12.44
CA ILE A 89 -10.94 -1.28 12.52
C ILE A 89 -10.33 -1.51 11.15
N TYR A 90 -9.58 -0.51 10.68
CA TYR A 90 -8.82 -0.60 9.45
C TYR A 90 -7.34 -0.54 9.80
N SER A 91 -6.51 -1.26 9.06
CA SER A 91 -5.06 -1.24 9.25
C SER A 91 -4.31 -1.04 7.94
N ILE A 92 -3.08 -0.56 8.07
CA ILE A 92 -2.11 -0.43 6.99
C ILE A 92 -0.82 -1.15 7.39
N THR A 93 -0.25 -1.92 6.46
CA THR A 93 1.07 -2.53 6.62
C THR A 93 1.96 -2.15 5.46
N TYR A 94 3.26 -2.00 5.70
CA TYR A 94 4.23 -1.72 4.66
C TYR A 94 5.61 -2.25 5.04
N ASN A 95 6.42 -2.57 4.03
CA ASN A 95 7.80 -3.02 4.23
C ASN A 95 8.73 -1.81 4.46
N ASP A 96 9.01 -1.51 5.72
CA ASP A 96 9.81 -0.36 6.14
C ASP A 96 11.32 -0.52 5.90
N TYR A 97 11.80 -1.73 5.59
CA TYR A 97 13.17 -1.97 5.11
C TYR A 97 13.42 -1.42 3.70
N ILE A 98 12.37 -1.10 2.94
CA ILE A 98 12.49 -0.46 1.63
C ILE A 98 12.22 1.04 1.81
N SER A 99 13.26 1.86 1.68
CA SER A 99 13.22 3.29 2.00
C SER A 99 12.06 4.05 1.34
N GLY A 100 11.84 3.86 0.04
CA GLY A 100 10.72 4.51 -0.67
C GLY A 100 9.34 4.03 -0.21
N VAL A 101 9.22 2.76 0.18
CA VAL A 101 7.99 2.18 0.73
C VAL A 101 7.71 2.74 2.11
N LYS A 102 8.73 2.84 2.97
CA LYS A 102 8.63 3.49 4.28
C LYS A 102 8.12 4.92 4.15
N GLN A 103 8.72 5.71 3.26
CA GLN A 103 8.31 7.10 3.02
C GLN A 103 6.85 7.22 2.56
N ILE A 104 6.42 6.37 1.62
CA ILE A 104 5.02 6.36 1.17
C ILE A 104 4.10 5.92 2.31
N GLY A 105 4.44 4.85 3.03
CA GLY A 105 3.67 4.31 4.14
C GLY A 105 3.46 5.31 5.27
N GLU A 106 4.50 6.02 5.69
CA GLU A 106 4.43 7.07 6.72
C GLU A 106 3.54 8.25 6.28
N LYS A 107 3.64 8.67 5.01
CA LYS A 107 2.75 9.70 4.45
C LYS A 107 1.30 9.25 4.44
N LEU A 108 1.03 8.00 4.03
CA LEU A 108 -0.32 7.43 4.00
C LEU A 108 -0.91 7.27 5.40
N MET A 109 -0.11 6.82 6.36
CA MET A 109 -0.48 6.72 7.76
C MET A 109 -0.93 8.10 8.27
N LYS A 110 -0.10 9.13 8.08
CA LYS A 110 -0.39 10.50 8.53
C LYS A 110 -1.63 11.09 7.87
N ILE A 111 -1.72 11.06 6.54
CA ILE A 111 -2.81 11.74 5.80
C ILE A 111 -4.17 11.08 6.03
N ASN A 112 -4.19 9.76 6.24
CA ASN A 112 -5.43 9.02 6.49
C ASN A 112 -5.78 8.90 7.98
N GLY A 113 -4.91 9.35 8.89
CA GLY A 113 -5.15 9.33 10.33
C GLY A 113 -5.02 7.96 10.97
N PHE A 114 -4.18 7.08 10.42
CA PHE A 114 -3.80 5.84 11.10
C PHE A 114 -2.81 6.13 12.24
N LYS A 115 -2.85 5.32 13.29
CA LYS A 115 -1.99 5.44 14.48
C LYS A 115 -1.32 4.10 14.77
N ASN A 116 -0.05 4.13 15.17
CA ASN A 116 0.62 2.93 15.68
C ASN A 116 0.14 2.64 17.12
N THR A 117 -0.30 1.40 17.37
CA THR A 117 -0.78 0.91 18.67
C THR A 117 -0.03 -0.32 19.16
N CYS A 118 0.95 -0.83 18.40
CA CYS A 118 1.91 -1.81 18.89
C CYS A 118 3.12 -1.04 19.42
N ASN A 119 3.11 -0.76 20.72
CA ASN A 119 4.28 -0.27 21.45
C ASN A 119 4.97 -1.44 22.14
#